data_AF-A0A528E1M1-F1
#
_entry.id   AF-A0A528E1M1-F1
#
_cell.length_a   1.000
_cell.length_b   1.000
_cell.length_c   1.000
_cell.angle_alpha   90.00
_cell.angle_beta   90.00
_cell.angle_gamma   90.00
#
_symmetry.space_group_name_H-M   'P 1'
#
loop_
_entity.id
_entity.type
_entity.pdbx_description
1 polymer ?
#
loop_
_entity_poly.entity_id
_entity_poly.type
_entity_poly.pdbx_seq_one_letter_code
_entity_poly.pdbx_strand_id
1 'polypeptide(L)'
;MAAAAIIRWLADPRETQGESSVRVQTTVPLTALSPYYGQLAISVTDHAVTREIIVHAVFLDTLSLLEPTPGHGGLSVDFSTYPPTPAPYQPLGGLSDDAGSRSGTIAGGIAEQLADMARWDGAGCRENGSGSLCEAHESCPFAQNARWLRDQPLRERFLDILRAAELAGGRRLTYRDLLGHFGLAFIGTPAQSWLTDEHPCRWVERTVRDARNGNAQSVAELASHRIYANLFPITDAAAWPKKRPLAEPRAYRVVASTMRAVHDAPRVRAFEQAFNLIDPARDTDSWGGLRAAILDIVEAMDVSPPANEIQGLEGWSDAASSEIERQLDAVVPGEVVAELGRGREAFGRAQLLRKWRAVLLLRQAGLALGWWPHKAVIQGWLNEHQAALGGRPSGALRLGLNNLVLPSHAELNLAPFRPRTMELRGSLPANCVAVSLLERDLRLELVADGDTLSAELRLATVQGGTAETVAQLPIDLRIAREALLNVDGPSGSFTE
;
A
#
# COMPACT_ATOMS: atom_id res chain seq x y z
N MET A 1 15.37 -10.71 32.16
CA MET A 1 15.13 -9.53 33.02
C MET A 1 14.40 -8.40 32.31
N ALA A 2 14.83 -7.92 31.13
CA ALA A 2 14.21 -6.75 30.45
C ALA A 2 12.68 -6.85 30.22
N ALA A 3 12.16 -7.98 29.71
CA ALA A 3 10.74 -8.13 29.40
C ALA A 3 9.80 -7.91 30.59
N ALA A 4 10.18 -8.36 31.80
CA ALA A 4 9.37 -8.18 33.00
C ALA A 4 9.28 -6.70 33.45
N ALA A 5 10.31 -5.89 33.18
CA ALA A 5 10.27 -4.45 33.46
C ALA A 5 9.37 -3.72 32.45
N ILE A 6 9.43 -4.10 31.17
CA ILE A 6 8.56 -3.57 30.10
C ILE A 6 7.09 -3.91 30.39
N ILE A 7 6.80 -5.16 30.80
CA ILE A 7 5.45 -5.60 31.18
C ILE A 7 4.90 -4.81 32.37
N ARG A 8 5.71 -4.54 33.41
CA ARG A 8 5.28 -3.70 34.54
C ARG A 8 4.97 -2.27 34.10
N TRP A 9 5.82 -1.68 33.26
CA TRP A 9 5.62 -0.33 32.72
C TRP A 9 4.37 -0.21 31.83
N LEU A 10 4.06 -1.25 31.05
CA LEU A 10 2.83 -1.32 30.24
C LEU A 10 1.55 -1.45 31.10
N ALA A 11 1.67 -2.01 32.31
CA ALA A 11 0.53 -2.21 33.22
C ALA A 11 0.16 -0.96 34.02
N ASP A 12 1.16 -0.23 34.53
CA ASP A 12 0.98 1.11 35.08
C ASP A 12 2.26 1.96 34.85
N PRO A 13 2.22 2.99 33.97
CA PRO A 13 3.37 3.83 33.71
C PRO A 13 3.62 4.91 34.77
N ARG A 14 2.82 4.98 35.85
CA ARG A 14 2.89 6.05 36.87
C ARG A 14 3.38 5.59 38.24
N GLU A 15 3.34 4.30 38.58
CA GLU A 15 3.75 3.81 39.89
C GLU A 15 4.95 2.83 39.85
N THR A 16 6.10 3.33 40.28
CA THR A 16 7.26 2.50 40.67
C THR A 16 7.50 2.50 42.19
N GLN A 17 6.48 2.83 42.98
CA GLN A 17 6.55 2.90 44.46
C GLN A 17 5.26 2.39 45.15
N GLY A 18 5.00 1.08 45.06
CA GLY A 18 3.91 0.40 45.79
C GLY A 18 4.10 -1.13 45.78
N GLU A 19 3.59 -1.84 46.79
CA GLU A 19 3.62 -3.31 46.86
C GLU A 19 2.52 -3.94 45.98
N SER A 20 2.60 -3.75 44.67
CA SER A 20 1.75 -4.46 43.71
C SER A 20 2.29 -5.86 43.41
N SER A 21 1.41 -6.87 43.44
CA SER A 21 1.77 -8.24 43.07
C SER A 21 1.45 -8.49 41.59
N VAL A 22 2.45 -8.93 40.82
CA VAL A 22 2.33 -9.20 39.39
C VAL A 22 2.57 -10.67 39.12
N ARG A 23 1.54 -11.38 38.65
CA ARG A 23 1.62 -12.77 38.23
C ARG A 23 1.55 -12.84 36.71
N VAL A 24 2.53 -13.49 36.09
CA VAL A 24 2.54 -13.72 34.64
C VAL A 24 2.32 -15.21 34.38
N GLN A 25 1.34 -15.53 33.56
CA GLN A 25 1.04 -16.89 33.10
C GLN A 25 1.04 -16.92 31.57
N THR A 26 1.82 -17.81 30.99
CA THR A 26 1.74 -18.11 29.56
C THR A 26 0.45 -18.89 29.29
N THR A 27 -0.47 -18.29 28.53
CA THR A 27 -1.72 -18.92 28.10
C THR A 27 -1.57 -19.59 26.75
N VAL A 28 -0.72 -19.05 25.86
CA VAL A 28 -0.32 -19.70 24.60
C VAL A 28 1.21 -19.65 24.47
N PRO A 29 1.91 -20.80 24.50
CA PRO A 29 3.37 -20.84 24.42
C PRO A 29 3.88 -20.71 22.97
N LEU A 30 4.99 -20.00 22.81
CA LEU A 30 5.78 -20.01 21.58
C LEU A 30 6.55 -21.34 21.48
N THR A 31 6.47 -21.99 20.32
CA THR A 31 7.15 -23.26 20.03
C THR A 31 7.66 -23.25 18.60
N ALA A 32 8.49 -24.22 18.19
CA ALA A 32 8.87 -24.38 16.78
C ALA A 32 7.66 -24.67 15.86
N LEU A 33 6.54 -25.14 16.43
CA LEU A 33 5.26 -25.35 15.74
C LEU A 33 4.34 -24.11 15.81
N SER A 34 4.69 -23.08 16.56
CA SER A 34 4.01 -21.78 16.62
C SER A 34 5.03 -20.67 16.87
N PRO A 35 5.89 -20.38 15.89
CA PRO A 35 6.90 -19.34 16.05
C PRO A 35 6.29 -17.93 16.02
N TYR A 36 5.08 -17.75 15.47
CA TYR A 36 4.54 -16.41 15.18
C TYR A 36 3.54 -15.84 16.20
N TYR A 37 3.06 -16.65 17.16
CA TYR A 37 2.07 -16.21 18.16
C TYR A 37 2.27 -16.87 19.52
N GLY A 38 2.35 -16.04 20.57
CA GLY A 38 2.23 -16.42 21.97
C GLY A 38 1.31 -15.47 22.72
N GLN A 39 0.85 -15.88 23.90
CA GLN A 39 -0.04 -15.08 24.74
C GLN A 39 0.34 -15.22 26.22
N LEU A 40 0.31 -14.10 26.92
CA LEU A 40 0.61 -13.95 28.34
C LEU A 40 -0.59 -13.29 29.02
N ALA A 41 -1.17 -13.95 30.02
CA ALA A 41 -2.04 -13.30 30.99
C ALA A 41 -1.18 -12.72 32.11
N ILE A 42 -1.36 -11.43 32.40
CA ILE A 42 -0.65 -10.71 33.46
C ILE A 42 -1.70 -10.23 34.46
N SER A 43 -1.82 -10.92 35.59
CA SER A 43 -2.66 -10.50 36.70
C SER A 43 -1.87 -9.49 37.54
N VAL A 44 -2.36 -8.26 37.65
CA VAL A 44 -1.83 -7.22 38.54
C VAL A 44 -2.83 -7.01 39.66
N THR A 45 -2.46 -7.35 40.88
CA THR A 45 -3.27 -7.07 42.07
C THR A 45 -2.67 -5.87 42.79
N ASP A 46 -3.46 -4.81 42.87
CA ASP A 46 -3.18 -3.58 43.61
C ASP A 46 -4.37 -3.25 44.51
N HIS A 47 -4.11 -2.89 45.78
CA HIS A 47 -5.11 -2.54 46.79
C HIS A 47 -6.43 -3.36 46.74
N ALA A 48 -6.31 -4.69 46.66
CA ALA A 48 -7.38 -5.68 46.53
C ALA A 48 -8.21 -5.70 45.21
N VAL A 49 -7.83 -4.89 44.21
CA VAL A 49 -8.35 -4.97 42.84
C VAL A 49 -7.35 -5.73 41.97
N THR A 50 -7.80 -6.86 41.40
CA THR A 50 -7.01 -7.60 40.39
C THR A 50 -7.44 -7.16 38.99
N ARG A 51 -6.51 -6.61 38.21
CA ARG A 51 -6.67 -6.37 36.77
C ARG A 51 -5.98 -7.50 36.01
N GLU A 52 -6.63 -8.05 35.00
CA GLU A 52 -6.02 -9.03 34.10
C GLU A 52 -5.69 -8.34 32.76
N ILE A 53 -4.41 -8.34 32.41
CA ILE A 53 -3.90 -7.75 31.18
C ILE A 53 -3.47 -8.90 30.27
N ILE A 54 -4.16 -9.07 29.15
CA ILE A 54 -3.81 -10.06 28.14
C ILE A 54 -2.84 -9.42 27.14
N VAL A 55 -1.60 -9.92 27.11
CA VAL A 55 -0.57 -9.51 26.16
C VAL A 55 -0.41 -10.56 25.08
N HIS A 56 -0.66 -10.17 23.84
CA HIS A 56 -0.45 -10.97 22.65
C HIS A 56 0.94 -10.68 22.08
N ALA A 57 1.81 -11.70 22.02
CA ALA A 57 3.11 -11.64 21.38
C ALA A 57 2.99 -12.18 19.95
N VAL A 58 2.63 -11.30 19.01
CA VAL A 58 2.58 -11.58 17.57
C VAL A 58 3.93 -11.21 16.95
N PHE A 59 4.51 -12.09 16.13
CA PHE A 59 5.71 -11.76 15.34
C PHE A 59 5.30 -10.97 14.08
N LEU A 60 5.08 -9.67 14.29
CA LEU A 60 4.64 -8.72 13.27
C LEU A 60 5.64 -8.53 12.11
N ASP A 61 6.92 -8.89 12.30
CA ASP A 61 7.94 -8.78 11.25
C ASP A 61 7.78 -9.87 10.14
N THR A 62 7.12 -10.99 10.49
CA THR A 62 6.85 -12.12 9.59
C THR A 62 5.46 -12.09 8.96
N LEU A 63 4.57 -11.19 9.39
CA LEU A 63 3.13 -11.31 9.17
C LEU A 63 2.49 -9.98 8.76
N SER A 64 1.73 -9.99 7.67
CA SER A 64 0.94 -8.83 7.28
C SER A 64 -0.25 -8.62 8.21
N LEU A 65 -0.49 -7.37 8.60
CA LEU A 65 -1.70 -6.93 9.29
C LEU A 65 -2.92 -6.82 8.35
N LEU A 66 -2.69 -6.98 7.04
CA LEU A 66 -3.67 -7.00 5.94
C LEU A 66 -3.99 -8.42 5.45
N GLU A 67 -3.56 -9.43 6.22
CA GLU A 67 -3.94 -10.84 6.09
C GLU A 67 -4.43 -11.35 7.47
N PRO A 68 -5.14 -12.50 7.54
CA PRO A 68 -5.60 -13.07 8.81
C PRO A 68 -4.44 -13.46 9.75
N THR A 69 -4.48 -12.99 10.99
CA THR A 69 -3.39 -13.22 11.98
C THR A 69 -3.20 -14.71 12.31
N PRO A 70 -1.95 -15.22 12.40
CA PRO A 70 -1.60 -16.59 12.81
C PRO A 70 -1.91 -17.04 14.24
N GLY A 71 -2.32 -18.30 14.37
CA GLY A 71 -2.24 -19.14 15.55
C GLY A 71 -1.77 -20.56 15.18
N HIS A 72 -0.62 -21.01 15.70
CA HIS A 72 -0.12 -22.40 15.72
C HIS A 72 0.05 -23.18 14.39
N GLY A 73 1.09 -22.86 13.60
CA GLY A 73 1.70 -23.82 12.64
C GLY A 73 1.38 -23.65 11.16
N GLY A 74 1.68 -22.50 10.55
CA GLY A 74 1.18 -22.14 9.21
C GLY A 74 -0.32 -21.85 9.24
N LEU A 75 -0.78 -21.39 10.40
CA LEU A 75 -2.11 -21.56 10.96
C LEU A 75 -2.56 -20.20 11.61
N SER A 76 -3.85 -19.80 11.66
CA SER A 76 -4.55 -18.53 12.04
C SER A 76 -5.25 -18.45 13.43
N VAL A 77 -5.90 -17.32 13.76
CA VAL A 77 -6.66 -17.09 15.00
C VAL A 77 -8.13 -16.75 14.76
N ASP A 78 -9.03 -17.47 15.46
CA ASP A 78 -10.44 -17.10 15.62
C ASP A 78 -10.66 -16.40 16.97
N PHE A 79 -11.11 -15.13 16.94
CA PHE A 79 -11.42 -14.33 18.13
C PHE A 79 -12.86 -14.50 18.65
N SER A 80 -13.69 -15.34 18.02
CA SER A 80 -15.07 -15.62 18.46
C SER A 80 -15.15 -16.47 19.73
N THR A 81 -14.01 -17.04 20.17
CA THR A 81 -13.89 -17.92 21.34
C THR A 81 -12.93 -17.35 22.39
N TYR A 82 -13.15 -17.71 23.67
CA TYR A 82 -12.25 -17.35 24.77
C TYR A 82 -11.86 -18.58 25.61
N PRO A 83 -10.55 -18.88 25.77
CA PRO A 83 -9.42 -18.25 25.08
C PRO A 83 -9.46 -18.54 23.57
N PRO A 84 -8.90 -17.66 22.71
CA PRO A 84 -8.90 -17.84 21.26
C PRO A 84 -8.23 -19.16 20.82
N THR A 85 -8.91 -19.92 19.98
CA THR A 85 -8.40 -21.21 19.46
C THR A 85 -7.57 -21.04 18.18
N PRO A 86 -6.47 -21.79 17.99
CA PRO A 86 -5.72 -21.80 16.73
C PRO A 86 -6.47 -22.48 15.57
N ALA A 87 -6.34 -21.93 14.35
CA ALA A 87 -7.01 -22.31 13.09
C ALA A 87 -6.00 -22.22 11.90
N PRO A 88 -6.30 -22.29 10.57
CA PRO A 88 -5.28 -22.25 9.48
C PRO A 88 -4.91 -20.87 8.84
N TYR A 89 -3.64 -20.57 8.47
CA TYR A 89 -3.16 -19.27 7.93
C TYR A 89 -3.51 -19.25 6.46
N GLN A 90 -4.79 -18.99 6.25
CA GLN A 90 -5.39 -18.63 4.99
C GLN A 90 -4.86 -17.25 4.54
N PRO A 91 -3.78 -17.04 3.74
CA PRO A 91 -3.76 -15.79 2.98
C PRO A 91 -5.06 -15.72 2.20
N LEU A 92 -5.60 -14.52 2.02
CA LEU A 92 -6.93 -14.34 1.42
C LEU A 92 -6.97 -14.73 -0.07
N GLY A 93 -5.83 -15.15 -0.64
CA GLY A 93 -5.68 -15.79 -1.94
C GLY A 93 -5.61 -14.81 -3.11
N GLY A 94 -6.01 -13.56 -2.92
CA GLY A 94 -6.03 -12.58 -4.00
C GLY A 94 -6.31 -11.15 -3.56
N LEU A 95 -6.51 -10.30 -4.56
CA LEU A 95 -6.86 -8.87 -4.50
C LEU A 95 -8.01 -8.63 -5.51
N SER A 96 -9.04 -9.46 -5.43
CA SER A 96 -10.18 -9.55 -6.34
C SER A 96 -11.45 -9.77 -5.52
N ASP A 97 -12.61 -9.48 -6.09
CA ASP A 97 -13.89 -9.56 -5.38
C ASP A 97 -14.27 -10.99 -4.96
N ASP A 98 -13.74 -11.99 -5.67
CA ASP A 98 -13.88 -13.41 -5.33
C ASP A 98 -12.87 -13.90 -4.25
N ALA A 99 -11.95 -13.03 -3.80
CA ALA A 99 -10.98 -13.35 -2.74
C ALA A 99 -11.57 -13.07 -1.35
N GLY A 100 -10.89 -13.54 -0.30
CA GLY A 100 -11.32 -13.23 1.07
C GLY A 100 -11.23 -11.73 1.38
N SER A 101 -12.26 -11.16 2.01
CA SER A 101 -12.29 -9.73 2.32
C SER A 101 -11.25 -9.35 3.38
N ARG A 102 -10.47 -8.30 3.07
CA ARG A 102 -9.52 -7.69 4.02
C ARG A 102 -10.19 -6.90 5.14
N SER A 103 -11.50 -6.65 5.08
CA SER A 103 -12.25 -6.00 6.16
C SER A 103 -12.17 -6.80 7.47
N GLY A 104 -12.06 -8.13 7.41
CA GLY A 104 -11.91 -9.01 8.58
C GLY A 104 -10.50 -9.07 9.20
N THR A 105 -9.53 -8.32 8.68
CA THR A 105 -8.14 -8.31 9.18
C THR A 105 -7.95 -7.25 10.27
N ILE A 106 -6.79 -7.25 10.95
CA ILE A 106 -6.47 -6.20 11.93
C ILE A 106 -6.50 -4.81 11.27
N ALA A 107 -5.89 -4.67 10.09
CA ALA A 107 -5.91 -3.43 9.33
C ALA A 107 -7.34 -3.04 8.90
N GLY A 108 -8.16 -4.02 8.50
CA GLY A 108 -9.56 -3.81 8.15
C GLY A 108 -10.40 -3.27 9.31
N GLY A 109 -10.31 -3.91 10.48
CA GLY A 109 -10.99 -3.46 11.70
C GLY A 109 -10.53 -2.08 12.17
N ILE A 110 -9.25 -1.74 12.03
CA ILE A 110 -8.75 -0.38 12.33
C ILE A 110 -9.32 0.63 11.32
N ALA A 111 -9.31 0.31 10.02
CA ALA A 111 -9.85 1.20 8.98
C ALA A 111 -11.34 1.50 9.20
N GLU A 112 -12.14 0.47 9.52
CA GLU A 112 -13.55 0.61 9.85
C GLU A 112 -13.77 1.44 11.13
N GLN A 113 -13.06 1.12 12.22
CA GLN A 113 -13.15 1.88 13.47
C GLN A 113 -12.73 3.35 13.32
N LEU A 114 -11.82 3.67 12.40
CA LEU A 114 -11.40 5.04 12.11
C LEU A 114 -12.40 5.77 11.19
N ALA A 115 -13.09 5.07 10.27
CA ALA A 115 -14.10 5.63 9.36
C ALA A 115 -15.51 5.73 9.96
N ASP A 116 -15.71 5.14 11.14
CA ASP A 116 -16.98 5.02 11.87
C ASP A 116 -17.78 6.34 11.91
N MET A 117 -19.05 6.25 11.52
CA MET A 117 -19.98 7.39 11.46
C MET A 117 -20.12 8.12 12.79
N ALA A 118 -20.07 7.41 13.93
CA ALA A 118 -20.17 8.02 15.26
C ALA A 118 -18.97 8.91 15.59
N ARG A 119 -17.77 8.61 15.06
CA ARG A 119 -16.57 9.46 15.24
C ARG A 119 -16.60 10.72 14.40
N TRP A 120 -17.11 10.62 13.17
CA TRP A 120 -17.19 11.75 12.23
C TRP A 120 -18.53 12.47 12.39
N ASP A 121 -19.56 11.96 11.72
CA ASP A 121 -20.87 12.61 11.58
C ASP A 121 -21.68 12.60 12.90
N GLY A 122 -21.33 11.73 13.83
CA GLY A 122 -21.88 11.68 15.20
C GLY A 122 -21.15 12.60 16.20
N ALA A 123 -19.91 13.02 15.91
CA ALA A 123 -19.08 13.78 16.87
C ALA A 123 -18.17 14.81 16.20
N GLY A 124 -17.04 14.39 15.61
CA GLY A 124 -15.96 15.29 15.15
C GLY A 124 -16.35 16.29 14.06
N CYS A 125 -17.42 16.03 13.32
CA CYS A 125 -17.97 16.92 12.30
C CYS A 125 -19.11 17.82 12.79
N ARG A 126 -19.46 17.79 14.09
CA ARG A 126 -20.58 18.57 14.63
C ARG A 126 -20.15 19.92 15.21
N GLU A 127 -21.01 20.91 15.05
CA GLU A 127 -20.84 22.22 15.65
C GLU A 127 -21.21 22.21 17.15
N ASN A 128 -20.37 22.88 17.95
CA ASN A 128 -20.57 23.01 19.38
C ASN A 128 -21.82 23.85 19.69
N GLY A 129 -22.83 23.23 20.30
CA GLY A 129 -24.04 23.89 20.79
C GLY A 129 -25.28 23.65 19.94
N SER A 130 -25.16 23.64 18.61
CA SER A 130 -26.28 23.27 17.71
C SER A 130 -26.43 21.76 17.56
N GLY A 131 -25.32 21.02 17.60
CA GLY A 131 -25.29 19.59 17.31
C GLY A 131 -25.56 19.26 15.84
N SER A 132 -25.66 20.25 14.94
CA SER A 132 -25.72 20.04 13.49
C SER A 132 -24.35 19.66 12.93
N LEU A 133 -24.32 19.09 11.72
CA LEU A 133 -23.08 18.97 10.95
C LEU A 133 -22.55 20.37 10.59
N CYS A 134 -21.22 20.51 10.57
CA CYS A 134 -20.52 21.71 10.14
C CYS A 134 -20.90 22.12 8.71
N GLU A 135 -21.10 23.42 8.45
CA GLU A 135 -21.42 23.95 7.11
C GLU A 135 -20.43 23.53 6.00
N ALA A 136 -19.19 23.19 6.36
CA ALA A 136 -18.14 22.77 5.44
C ALA A 136 -18.15 21.26 5.13
N HIS A 137 -18.96 20.44 5.81
CA HIS A 137 -18.93 18.97 5.77
C HIS A 137 -18.99 18.36 4.35
N GLU A 138 -19.92 18.82 3.51
CA GLU A 138 -20.07 18.34 2.12
C GLU A 138 -18.87 18.65 1.21
N SER A 139 -18.03 19.62 1.58
CA SER A 139 -16.81 20.00 0.86
C SER A 139 -15.53 19.80 1.69
N CYS A 140 -15.63 19.08 2.82
CA CYS A 140 -14.51 18.80 3.72
C CYS A 140 -13.76 17.55 3.23
N PRO A 141 -12.51 17.65 2.75
CA PRO A 141 -11.79 16.48 2.23
C PRO A 141 -11.68 15.36 3.27
N PHE A 142 -11.55 15.68 4.56
CA PHE A 142 -11.44 14.68 5.62
C PHE A 142 -12.74 13.90 5.82
N ALA A 143 -13.89 14.57 5.84
CA ALA A 143 -15.20 13.92 5.93
C ALA A 143 -15.50 13.10 4.68
N GLN A 144 -15.15 13.60 3.49
CA GLN A 144 -15.34 12.87 2.23
C GLN A 144 -14.35 11.70 2.07
N ASN A 145 -13.15 11.75 2.68
CA ASN A 145 -12.25 10.60 2.76
C ASN A 145 -12.75 9.57 3.79
N ALA A 146 -13.35 10.01 4.90
CA ALA A 146 -14.00 9.10 5.85
C ALA A 146 -15.24 8.43 5.26
N ARG A 147 -16.04 9.14 4.46
CA ARG A 147 -17.14 8.58 3.67
C ARG A 147 -16.65 7.52 2.69
N TRP A 148 -15.57 7.79 1.95
CA TRP A 148 -14.91 6.82 1.06
C TRP A 148 -14.51 5.55 1.82
N LEU A 149 -13.86 5.67 2.98
CA LEU A 149 -13.41 4.52 3.77
C LEU A 149 -14.52 3.81 4.56
N ARG A 150 -15.72 4.39 4.63
CA ARG A 150 -16.90 3.78 5.26
C ARG A 150 -17.64 2.86 4.28
N ASP A 151 -17.67 3.22 3.01
CA ASP A 151 -18.10 2.34 1.92
C ASP A 151 -17.21 1.08 1.89
N GLN A 152 -17.84 -0.10 1.89
CA GLN A 152 -17.13 -1.37 2.03
C GLN A 152 -16.27 -1.70 0.80
N PRO A 153 -16.80 -1.73 -0.45
CA PRO A 153 -15.98 -1.92 -1.65
C PRO A 153 -14.77 -0.98 -1.70
N LEU A 154 -14.98 0.31 -1.46
CA LEU A 154 -13.92 1.32 -1.48
C LEU A 154 -12.88 1.14 -0.37
N ARG A 155 -13.29 0.71 0.84
CA ARG A 155 -12.39 0.32 1.93
C ARG A 155 -11.57 -0.91 1.56
N GLU A 156 -12.19 -1.91 0.94
CA GLU A 156 -11.50 -3.14 0.52
C GLU A 156 -10.45 -2.84 -0.57
N ARG A 157 -10.77 -2.02 -1.57
CA ARG A 157 -9.76 -1.57 -2.55
C ARG A 157 -8.60 -0.81 -1.92
N PHE A 158 -8.87 0.02 -0.92
CA PHE A 158 -7.81 0.71 -0.19
C PHE A 158 -6.89 -0.27 0.56
N LEU A 159 -7.44 -1.26 1.25
CA LEU A 159 -6.67 -2.32 1.93
C LEU A 159 -5.89 -3.18 0.93
N ASP A 160 -6.46 -3.49 -0.23
CA ASP A 160 -5.78 -4.20 -1.32
C ASP A 160 -4.57 -3.41 -1.85
N ILE A 161 -4.67 -2.08 -1.97
CA ILE A 161 -3.54 -1.23 -2.39
C ILE A 161 -2.46 -1.14 -1.29
N LEU A 162 -2.83 -1.12 -0.01
CA LEU A 162 -1.85 -1.26 1.08
C LEU A 162 -1.13 -2.62 0.99
N ARG A 163 -1.86 -3.70 0.67
CA ARG A 163 -1.30 -5.04 0.52
C ARG A 163 -0.38 -5.15 -0.70
N ALA A 164 -0.78 -4.58 -1.83
CA ALA A 164 0.06 -4.46 -3.01
C ALA A 164 1.35 -3.66 -2.71
N ALA A 165 1.29 -2.64 -1.84
CA ALA A 165 2.46 -1.87 -1.42
C ALA A 165 3.44 -2.69 -0.56
N GLU A 166 2.97 -3.63 0.27
CA GLU A 166 3.86 -4.55 0.99
C GLU A 166 4.69 -5.41 0.02
N LEU A 167 4.01 -5.99 -0.96
CA LEU A 167 4.60 -6.89 -1.96
C LEU A 167 5.51 -6.13 -2.95
N ALA A 168 5.13 -4.90 -3.33
CA ALA A 168 5.95 -4.00 -4.13
C ALA A 168 7.17 -3.45 -3.38
N GLY A 169 7.09 -3.34 -2.04
CA GLY A 169 8.18 -2.90 -1.18
C GLY A 169 9.04 -4.04 -0.60
N GLY A 170 8.67 -5.30 -0.80
CA GLY A 170 9.33 -6.46 -0.18
C GLY A 170 9.30 -6.43 1.36
N ARG A 171 8.36 -5.70 1.98
CA ARG A 171 8.33 -5.41 3.42
C ARG A 171 6.89 -5.30 3.92
N ARG A 172 6.59 -5.84 5.11
CA ARG A 172 5.28 -5.66 5.77
C ARG A 172 5.10 -4.25 6.33
N LEU A 173 3.84 -3.82 6.36
CA LEU A 173 3.38 -2.61 7.02
C LEU A 173 3.25 -2.89 8.53
N THR A 174 4.13 -2.30 9.33
CA THR A 174 3.98 -2.33 10.80
C THR A 174 2.76 -1.51 11.22
N TYR A 175 2.30 -1.66 12.47
CA TYR A 175 1.28 -0.76 13.04
C TYR A 175 1.60 0.72 12.88
N ARG A 176 2.88 1.11 12.96
CA ARG A 176 3.31 2.50 12.77
C ARG A 176 3.16 2.93 11.31
N ASP A 177 3.53 2.06 10.37
CA ASP A 177 3.35 2.32 8.94
C ASP A 177 1.85 2.44 8.63
N LEU A 178 1.01 1.51 9.10
CA LEU A 178 -0.45 1.55 8.92
C LEU A 178 -1.08 2.82 9.50
N LEU A 179 -0.76 3.21 10.74
CA LEU A 179 -1.27 4.46 11.32
C LEU A 179 -0.85 5.69 10.50
N GLY A 180 0.36 5.68 9.95
CA GLY A 180 0.82 6.71 9.00
C GLY A 180 -0.01 6.72 7.72
N HIS A 181 -0.25 5.56 7.11
CA HIS A 181 -1.04 5.43 5.88
C HIS A 181 -2.53 5.74 6.08
N PHE A 182 -3.13 5.36 7.21
CA PHE A 182 -4.48 5.79 7.58
C PHE A 182 -4.54 7.30 7.79
N GLY A 183 -3.61 7.90 8.55
CA GLY A 183 -3.54 9.35 8.75
C GLY A 183 -3.43 10.12 7.41
N LEU A 184 -2.60 9.63 6.49
CA LEU A 184 -2.52 10.14 5.12
C LEU A 184 -3.83 9.93 4.34
N ALA A 185 -4.48 8.77 4.43
CA ALA A 185 -5.74 8.50 3.74
C ALA A 185 -6.87 9.44 4.19
N PHE A 186 -7.03 9.67 5.50
CA PHE A 186 -8.06 10.57 6.05
C PHE A 186 -7.73 12.06 5.85
N ILE A 187 -6.53 12.50 6.25
CA ILE A 187 -6.20 13.93 6.38
C ILE A 187 -5.22 14.42 5.30
N GLY A 188 -4.33 13.54 4.84
CA GLY A 188 -3.30 13.88 3.86
C GLY A 188 -2.02 14.45 4.47
N THR A 189 -1.21 15.11 3.62
CA THR A 189 0.03 15.75 4.09
C THR A 189 -0.32 17.00 4.90
N PRO A 190 0.26 17.23 6.09
CA PRO A 190 -0.04 18.41 6.88
C PRO A 190 0.20 19.72 6.11
N ALA A 191 -0.82 20.60 6.05
CA ALA A 191 -0.61 21.95 5.52
C ALA A 191 0.28 22.75 6.48
N GLN A 192 1.11 23.65 5.92
CA GLN A 192 2.13 24.36 6.70
C GLN A 192 1.57 25.17 7.90
N SER A 193 0.33 25.66 7.80
CA SER A 193 -0.32 26.40 8.89
C SER A 193 -0.76 25.50 10.06
N TRP A 194 -0.96 24.20 9.84
CA TRP A 194 -1.29 23.26 10.91
C TRP A 194 -0.08 22.93 11.78
N LEU A 195 1.14 23.15 11.26
CA LEU A 195 2.39 22.98 11.99
C LEU A 195 2.75 24.20 12.86
N THR A 196 1.93 25.26 12.84
CA THR A 196 2.04 26.41 13.74
C THR A 196 0.91 26.39 14.76
N ASP A 197 -0.25 26.99 14.45
CA ASP A 197 -1.39 27.12 15.39
C ASP A 197 -2.78 26.99 14.70
N GLU A 198 -2.85 26.70 13.39
CA GLU A 198 -4.14 26.57 12.70
C GLU A 198 -4.72 25.15 12.83
N HIS A 199 -5.79 25.00 13.61
CA HIS A 199 -6.53 23.74 13.71
C HIS A 199 -7.07 23.28 12.35
N PRO A 200 -6.92 22.00 11.94
CA PRO A 200 -7.31 21.53 10.60
C PRO A 200 -8.76 21.85 10.20
N CYS A 201 -9.73 21.78 11.12
CA CYS A 201 -11.11 22.15 10.79
C CYS A 201 -11.28 23.64 10.44
N ARG A 202 -10.54 24.55 11.10
CA ARG A 202 -10.56 25.99 10.77
C ARG A 202 -9.94 26.26 9.40
N TRP A 203 -8.89 25.51 9.05
CA TRP A 203 -8.34 25.50 7.70
C TRP A 203 -9.40 25.05 6.68
N VAL A 204 -10.13 23.95 6.94
CA VAL A 204 -11.22 23.49 6.05
C VAL A 204 -12.31 24.54 5.92
N GLU A 205 -12.83 25.09 7.02
CA GLU A 205 -13.88 26.12 7.02
C GLU A 205 -13.49 27.33 6.15
N ARG A 206 -12.26 27.84 6.35
CA ARG A 206 -11.71 28.94 5.54
C ARG A 206 -11.62 28.54 4.06
N THR A 207 -10.98 27.42 3.76
CA THR A 207 -10.70 27.00 2.37
C THR A 207 -11.99 26.65 1.63
N VAL A 208 -12.99 26.03 2.28
CA VAL A 208 -14.32 25.77 1.70
C VAL A 208 -15.09 27.06 1.44
N ARG A 209 -15.09 28.01 2.38
CA ARG A 209 -15.73 29.32 2.18
C ARG A 209 -15.07 30.06 1.00
N ASP A 210 -13.75 30.08 0.94
CA ASP A 210 -13.02 30.79 -0.10
C ASP A 210 -13.20 30.09 -1.47
N ALA A 211 -13.27 28.76 -1.51
CA ALA A 211 -13.65 27.97 -2.69
C ALA A 211 -15.07 28.28 -3.18
N ARG A 212 -16.07 28.34 -2.29
CA ARG A 212 -17.45 28.76 -2.61
C ARG A 212 -17.53 30.18 -3.18
N ASN A 213 -16.59 31.05 -2.81
CA ASN A 213 -16.44 32.40 -3.37
C ASN A 213 -15.67 32.44 -4.71
N GLY A 214 -15.40 31.28 -5.34
CA GLY A 214 -14.72 31.18 -6.64
C GLY A 214 -13.19 31.18 -6.58
N ASN A 215 -12.58 30.96 -5.41
CA ASN A 215 -11.12 30.87 -5.30
C ASN A 215 -10.60 29.53 -5.88
N ALA A 216 -10.08 29.59 -7.10
CA ALA A 216 -9.52 28.45 -7.82
C ALA A 216 -8.36 27.74 -7.09
N GLN A 217 -7.54 28.50 -6.35
CA GLN A 217 -6.51 27.93 -5.49
C GLN A 217 -7.13 27.11 -4.35
N SER A 218 -8.14 27.63 -3.65
CA SER A 218 -8.78 26.91 -2.55
C SER A 218 -9.45 25.60 -2.98
N VAL A 219 -10.07 25.56 -4.17
CA VAL A 219 -10.61 24.31 -4.75
C VAL A 219 -9.49 23.28 -4.99
N ALA A 220 -8.36 23.70 -5.57
CA ALA A 220 -7.22 22.82 -5.81
C ALA A 220 -6.53 22.36 -4.51
N GLU A 221 -6.56 23.17 -3.45
CA GLU A 221 -6.12 22.79 -2.11
C GLU A 221 -7.00 21.66 -1.54
N LEU A 222 -8.33 21.80 -1.54
CA LEU A 222 -9.24 20.75 -1.07
C LEU A 222 -9.07 19.44 -1.86
N ALA A 223 -8.96 19.53 -3.19
CA ALA A 223 -8.72 18.37 -4.06
C ALA A 223 -7.38 17.67 -3.79
N SER A 224 -6.34 18.42 -3.40
CA SER A 224 -5.02 17.87 -3.06
C SER A 224 -5.00 17.08 -1.75
N HIS A 225 -6.05 17.19 -0.91
CA HIS A 225 -6.22 16.43 0.33
C HIS A 225 -7.18 15.23 0.19
N ARG A 226 -7.62 14.88 -1.02
CA ARG A 226 -8.44 13.67 -1.27
C ARG A 226 -7.60 12.40 -1.19
N ILE A 227 -8.19 11.29 -0.75
CA ILE A 227 -7.51 10.01 -0.51
C ILE A 227 -6.62 9.56 -1.68
N TYR A 228 -7.13 9.61 -2.92
CA TYR A 228 -6.38 9.24 -4.13
C TYR A 228 -5.23 10.20 -4.48
N ALA A 229 -5.25 11.44 -3.97
CA ALA A 229 -4.12 12.38 -4.06
C ALA A 229 -3.10 12.13 -2.93
N ASN A 230 -3.57 11.78 -1.73
CA ASN A 230 -2.74 11.56 -0.55
C ASN A 230 -1.88 10.29 -0.65
N LEU A 231 -2.45 9.17 -1.11
CA LEU A 231 -1.78 7.86 -1.08
C LEU A 231 -0.56 7.82 -2.01
N PHE A 232 -0.71 8.22 -3.27
CA PHE A 232 0.33 8.08 -4.28
C PHE A 232 1.28 9.30 -4.30
N PRO A 233 2.61 9.12 -4.20
CA PRO A 233 3.56 10.23 -4.28
C PRO A 233 3.43 11.00 -5.59
N ILE A 234 3.78 12.29 -5.59
CA ILE A 234 3.82 13.05 -6.84
C ILE A 234 5.23 12.89 -7.42
N THR A 235 5.35 12.12 -8.50
CA THR A 235 6.65 11.83 -9.12
C THR A 235 7.10 12.91 -10.11
N ASP A 236 8.41 12.94 -10.34
CA ASP A 236 9.14 13.78 -11.31
C ASP A 236 9.15 15.30 -11.06
N ALA A 237 9.30 15.74 -9.80
CA ALA A 237 9.63 17.13 -9.42
C ALA A 237 10.69 17.82 -10.32
N ALA A 238 11.60 17.04 -10.91
CA ALA A 238 12.63 17.49 -11.86
C ALA A 238 12.15 17.65 -13.32
N ALA A 239 11.17 16.85 -13.79
CA ALA A 239 10.62 16.95 -15.14
C ALA A 239 9.55 18.03 -15.28
N TRP A 240 8.96 18.48 -14.16
CA TRP A 240 7.96 19.56 -14.17
C TRP A 240 8.62 20.92 -14.41
N PRO A 241 8.24 21.67 -15.47
CA PRO A 241 8.89 22.90 -15.82
C PRO A 241 8.69 23.97 -14.73
N LYS A 242 9.81 24.56 -14.27
CA LYS A 242 9.87 25.66 -13.29
C LYS A 242 9.36 26.98 -13.88
N LYS A 243 8.09 27.03 -14.30
CA LYS A 243 7.42 28.26 -14.75
C LYS A 243 7.09 29.15 -13.56
N ARG A 244 7.12 30.47 -13.80
CA ARG A 244 6.87 31.49 -12.77
C ARG A 244 5.42 31.36 -12.29
N PRO A 245 5.16 31.29 -10.96
CA PRO A 245 3.80 31.33 -10.46
C PRO A 245 3.15 32.67 -10.82
N LEU A 246 1.86 32.64 -11.16
CA LEU A 246 1.05 33.84 -11.35
C LEU A 246 0.71 34.47 -10.00
N ALA A 247 0.46 35.78 -9.98
CA ALA A 247 0.14 36.52 -8.75
C ALA A 247 -1.30 36.29 -8.26
N GLU A 248 -2.20 35.93 -9.17
CA GLU A 248 -3.62 35.65 -8.90
C GLU A 248 -3.82 34.30 -8.17
N PRO A 249 -4.88 34.15 -7.35
CA PRO A 249 -5.24 32.89 -6.70
C PRO A 249 -5.77 31.89 -7.73
N ARG A 250 -4.88 31.03 -8.23
CA ARG A 250 -5.11 30.12 -9.35
C ARG A 250 -4.83 28.68 -8.97
N ALA A 251 -5.58 27.73 -9.55
CA ALA A 251 -5.35 26.30 -9.35
C ALA A 251 -3.90 25.93 -9.73
N TYR A 252 -3.35 26.52 -10.80
CA TYR A 252 -1.96 26.31 -11.21
C TYR A 252 -0.95 26.57 -10.10
N ARG A 253 -1.19 27.54 -9.20
CA ARG A 253 -0.24 27.85 -8.10
C ARG A 253 -0.11 26.66 -7.15
N VAL A 254 -1.24 26.08 -6.76
CA VAL A 254 -1.31 24.91 -5.88
C VAL A 254 -0.70 23.71 -6.58
N VAL A 255 -1.19 23.39 -7.80
CA VAL A 255 -0.68 22.28 -8.61
C VAL A 255 0.84 22.38 -8.77
N ALA A 256 1.38 23.56 -9.08
CA ALA A 256 2.81 23.77 -9.21
C ALA A 256 3.57 23.65 -7.87
N SER A 257 2.98 24.01 -6.72
CA SER A 257 3.61 23.76 -5.42
C SER A 257 3.57 22.28 -5.03
N THR A 258 2.43 21.60 -5.18
CA THR A 258 2.29 20.17 -4.84
C THR A 258 3.18 19.30 -5.74
N MET A 259 3.36 19.69 -7.02
CA MET A 259 4.31 19.07 -7.97
C MET A 259 5.79 19.38 -7.70
N ARG A 260 6.11 20.40 -6.89
CA ARG A 260 7.48 20.79 -6.53
C ARG A 260 7.87 20.39 -5.11
N ALA A 261 6.90 20.04 -4.28
CA ALA A 261 7.11 19.54 -2.93
C ALA A 261 7.74 18.15 -2.98
N VAL A 262 9.07 18.11 -3.12
CA VAL A 262 9.87 16.92 -2.79
C VAL A 262 9.58 16.60 -1.33
N HIS A 263 9.13 15.38 -1.06
CA HIS A 263 8.45 15.05 0.20
C HIS A 263 9.38 15.16 1.44
N ASP A 264 9.19 16.22 2.22
CA ASP A 264 9.50 16.25 3.66
C ASP A 264 8.31 15.75 4.52
N ALA A 265 7.22 15.32 3.87
CA ALA A 265 6.14 14.60 4.54
C ALA A 265 6.67 13.31 5.18
N PRO A 266 6.17 12.88 6.36
CA PRO A 266 6.58 11.65 7.02
C PRO A 266 5.98 10.40 6.37
N ARG A 267 6.01 10.33 5.02
CA ARG A 267 5.97 9.04 4.32
C ARG A 267 7.20 8.28 4.80
N VAL A 268 7.03 7.04 5.27
CA VAL A 268 8.18 6.18 5.56
C VAL A 268 8.84 5.90 4.21
N ARG A 269 10.00 6.52 3.94
CA ARG A 269 10.70 6.52 2.64
C ARG A 269 10.79 5.14 1.98
N ALA A 270 10.85 4.08 2.78
CA ALA A 270 10.79 2.69 2.33
C ALA A 270 9.59 2.36 1.41
N PHE A 271 8.40 2.92 1.67
CA PHE A 271 7.20 2.64 0.88
C PHE A 271 6.92 3.64 -0.25
N GLU A 272 7.62 4.79 -0.32
CA GLU A 272 7.42 5.74 -1.42
C GLU A 272 7.68 5.10 -2.80
N GLN A 273 8.71 4.27 -2.89
CA GLN A 273 9.00 3.51 -4.11
C GLN A 273 7.93 2.47 -4.41
N ALA A 274 7.39 1.79 -3.39
CA ALA A 274 6.34 0.80 -3.55
C ALA A 274 5.05 1.43 -4.11
N PHE A 275 4.54 2.51 -3.48
CA PHE A 275 3.37 3.23 -4.00
C PHE A 275 3.60 3.85 -5.39
N ASN A 276 4.84 4.20 -5.76
CA ASN A 276 5.17 4.64 -7.12
C ASN A 276 5.17 3.49 -8.15
N LEU A 277 5.45 2.25 -7.74
CA LEU A 277 5.38 1.08 -8.62
C LEU A 277 3.93 0.64 -8.87
N ILE A 278 3.02 0.90 -7.92
CA ILE A 278 1.59 0.54 -8.02
C ILE A 278 0.66 1.76 -8.21
N ASP A 279 1.17 2.89 -8.69
CA ASP A 279 0.35 4.08 -8.99
C ASP A 279 -0.49 3.87 -10.27
N PRO A 280 -1.83 3.89 -10.20
CA PRO A 280 -2.69 3.73 -11.37
C PRO A 280 -2.43 4.77 -12.47
N ALA A 281 -2.00 5.99 -12.12
CA ALA A 281 -1.66 7.00 -13.11
C ALA A 281 -0.35 6.72 -13.88
N ARG A 282 0.45 5.74 -13.44
CA ARG A 282 1.68 5.28 -14.10
C ARG A 282 1.50 3.98 -14.88
N ASP A 283 0.32 3.37 -14.81
CA ASP A 283 0.02 2.16 -15.55
C ASP A 283 0.01 2.43 -17.06
N THR A 284 0.41 1.42 -17.83
CA THR A 284 0.35 1.38 -19.30
C THR A 284 -0.67 0.38 -19.83
N ASP A 285 -1.16 -0.52 -18.98
CA ASP A 285 -2.12 -1.54 -19.36
C ASP A 285 -3.50 -0.93 -19.65
N SER A 286 -4.29 -1.56 -20.51
CA SER A 286 -5.55 -0.97 -21.01
C SER A 286 -6.68 -0.91 -19.99
N TRP A 287 -6.58 -1.64 -18.88
CA TRP A 287 -7.67 -1.90 -17.92
C TRP A 287 -8.95 -2.40 -18.60
N GLY A 288 -8.81 -3.29 -19.60
CA GLY A 288 -9.94 -3.76 -20.42
C GLY A 288 -10.54 -2.69 -21.35
N GLY A 289 -9.85 -1.57 -21.55
CA GLY A 289 -10.32 -0.40 -22.30
C GLY A 289 -10.68 0.79 -21.40
N LEU A 290 -10.94 0.56 -20.12
CA LEU A 290 -11.33 1.60 -19.14
C LEU A 290 -10.31 2.74 -19.03
N ARG A 291 -9.01 2.44 -19.13
CA ARG A 291 -7.95 3.46 -19.04
C ARG A 291 -8.01 4.45 -20.21
N ALA A 292 -8.39 3.99 -21.40
CA ALA A 292 -8.59 4.85 -22.56
C ALA A 292 -9.81 5.76 -22.33
N ALA A 293 -10.94 5.19 -21.91
CA ALA A 293 -12.15 5.96 -21.60
C ALA A 293 -11.90 7.07 -20.55
N ILE A 294 -11.11 6.80 -19.50
CA ILE A 294 -10.75 7.83 -18.50
C ILE A 294 -9.88 8.95 -19.11
N LEU A 295 -9.01 8.63 -20.08
CA LEU A 295 -8.24 9.64 -20.79
C LEU A 295 -9.10 10.44 -21.77
N ASP A 296 -10.06 9.81 -22.45
CA ASP A 296 -11.02 10.50 -23.32
C ASP A 296 -11.88 11.48 -22.52
N ILE A 297 -12.34 11.09 -21.32
CA ILE A 297 -13.04 11.96 -20.36
C ILE A 297 -12.18 13.18 -19.97
N VAL A 298 -10.88 12.98 -19.75
CA VAL A 298 -9.92 14.07 -19.48
C VAL A 298 -9.77 15.00 -20.68
N GLU A 299 -9.67 14.46 -21.90
CA GLU A 299 -9.55 15.26 -23.11
C GLU A 299 -10.82 16.07 -23.40
N ALA A 300 -11.99 15.54 -23.05
CA ALA A 300 -13.29 16.17 -23.16
C ALA A 300 -13.63 17.18 -22.02
N MET A 301 -12.73 17.42 -21.05
CA MET A 301 -13.06 18.21 -19.83
C MET A 301 -13.56 19.64 -20.08
N ASP A 302 -13.25 20.24 -21.24
CA ASP A 302 -13.71 21.58 -21.61
C ASP A 302 -15.17 21.59 -22.12
N VAL A 303 -15.74 20.42 -22.41
CA VAL A 303 -17.11 20.22 -22.94
C VAL A 303 -18.02 19.57 -21.90
N SER A 304 -17.49 18.65 -21.10
CA SER A 304 -18.26 17.85 -20.14
C SER A 304 -17.47 17.65 -18.83
N PRO A 305 -18.08 17.81 -17.64
CA PRO A 305 -17.36 17.67 -16.36
C PRO A 305 -16.91 16.23 -16.08
N PRO A 306 -15.61 15.94 -15.96
CA PRO A 306 -15.10 14.59 -15.71
C PRO A 306 -15.73 13.85 -14.53
N ALA A 307 -16.00 14.55 -13.42
CA ALA A 307 -16.62 13.98 -12.23
C ALA A 307 -18.02 13.40 -12.50
N ASN A 308 -18.74 13.88 -13.51
CA ASN A 308 -20.05 13.36 -13.88
C ASN A 308 -19.93 12.14 -14.82
N GLU A 309 -18.98 12.13 -15.74
CA GLU A 309 -18.79 11.00 -16.65
C GLU A 309 -18.26 9.74 -15.94
N ILE A 310 -17.33 9.91 -14.99
CA ILE A 310 -16.81 8.77 -14.20
C ILE A 310 -17.87 8.10 -13.32
N GLN A 311 -18.94 8.82 -12.92
CA GLN A 311 -20.06 8.24 -12.17
C GLN A 311 -20.88 7.24 -13.01
N GLY A 312 -20.80 7.32 -14.35
CA GLY A 312 -21.46 6.38 -15.26
C GLY A 312 -20.70 5.07 -15.49
N LEU A 313 -19.51 4.91 -14.88
CA LEU A 313 -18.69 3.72 -15.03
C LEU A 313 -19.27 2.52 -14.25
N GLU A 314 -19.21 1.34 -14.84
CA GLU A 314 -19.63 0.10 -14.18
C GLU A 314 -18.79 -0.17 -12.93
N GLY A 315 -19.46 -0.49 -11.81
CA GLY A 315 -18.83 -0.71 -10.51
C GLY A 315 -18.46 0.57 -9.74
N TRP A 316 -18.80 1.76 -10.23
CA TRP A 316 -18.56 3.01 -9.49
C TRP A 316 -19.43 3.11 -8.22
N SER A 317 -18.85 3.56 -7.10
CA SER A 317 -19.59 3.91 -5.88
C SER A 317 -19.76 5.42 -5.76
N ASP A 318 -20.96 5.88 -5.40
CA ASP A 318 -21.24 7.30 -5.13
C ASP A 318 -20.33 7.89 -4.04
N ALA A 319 -19.83 7.06 -3.10
CA ALA A 319 -18.88 7.49 -2.07
C ALA A 319 -17.48 7.81 -2.62
N ALA A 320 -17.16 7.40 -3.85
CA ALA A 320 -15.93 7.78 -4.56
C ALA A 320 -16.00 9.21 -5.15
N SER A 321 -17.19 9.81 -5.19
CA SER A 321 -17.43 11.17 -5.69
C SER A 321 -17.75 12.12 -4.55
N SER A 322 -17.33 13.37 -4.65
CA SER A 322 -17.75 14.43 -3.73
C SER A 322 -17.96 15.76 -4.46
N GLU A 323 -18.39 16.77 -3.71
CA GLU A 323 -18.53 18.12 -4.24
C GLU A 323 -17.19 18.76 -4.64
N ILE A 324 -16.08 18.29 -4.08
CA ILE A 324 -14.73 18.82 -4.35
C ILE A 324 -14.33 18.54 -5.80
N GLU A 325 -14.60 17.34 -6.33
CA GLU A 325 -14.30 17.00 -7.73
C GLU A 325 -15.17 17.80 -8.70
N ARG A 326 -16.44 18.06 -8.38
CA ARG A 326 -17.33 18.90 -9.21
C ARG A 326 -16.89 20.36 -9.22
N GLN A 327 -16.51 20.92 -8.07
CA GLN A 327 -15.92 22.27 -8.01
C GLN A 327 -14.61 22.36 -8.78
N LEU A 328 -13.79 21.29 -8.74
CA LEU A 328 -12.55 21.24 -9.49
C LEU A 328 -12.78 21.28 -11.01
N ASP A 329 -13.77 20.53 -11.49
CA ASP A 329 -14.13 20.48 -12.91
C ASP A 329 -14.88 21.75 -13.38
N ALA A 330 -15.45 22.55 -12.48
CA ALA A 330 -15.94 23.88 -12.81
C ALA A 330 -14.81 24.93 -12.97
N VAL A 331 -13.68 24.73 -12.30
CA VAL A 331 -12.56 25.70 -12.23
C VAL A 331 -11.45 25.40 -13.23
N VAL A 332 -11.00 24.15 -13.29
CA VAL A 332 -9.78 23.78 -14.04
C VAL A 332 -9.92 24.01 -15.55
N PRO A 333 -11.03 23.62 -16.23
CA PRO A 333 -11.22 23.91 -17.65
C PRO A 333 -11.23 25.42 -17.95
N GLY A 334 -11.87 26.22 -17.10
CA GLY A 334 -11.87 27.68 -17.23
C GLY A 334 -10.46 28.28 -17.16
N GLU A 335 -9.62 27.80 -16.24
CA GLU A 335 -8.21 28.21 -16.16
C GLU A 335 -7.38 27.72 -17.34
N VAL A 336 -7.60 26.48 -17.81
CA VAL A 336 -6.97 25.91 -19.01
C VAL A 336 -7.26 26.74 -20.26
N VAL A 337 -8.54 27.05 -20.52
CA VAL A 337 -8.97 27.88 -21.66
C VAL A 337 -8.39 29.30 -21.55
N ALA A 338 -8.41 29.91 -20.36
CA ALA A 338 -7.84 31.23 -20.13
C ALA A 338 -6.33 31.30 -20.38
N GLU A 339 -5.60 30.19 -20.20
CA GLU A 339 -4.16 30.08 -20.43
C GLU A 339 -3.81 29.76 -21.90
N LEU A 340 -4.56 28.91 -22.60
CA LEU A 340 -4.25 28.52 -23.99
C LEU A 340 -4.16 29.73 -24.96
N GLY A 341 -4.91 30.81 -24.70
CA GLY A 341 -4.85 32.05 -25.48
C GLY A 341 -3.63 32.96 -25.24
N ARG A 342 -2.72 32.64 -24.30
CA ARG A 342 -1.66 33.56 -23.81
C ARG A 342 -0.22 33.14 -24.17
N GLY A 343 -0.05 32.31 -25.19
CA GLY A 343 1.26 31.96 -25.78
C GLY A 343 2.01 30.81 -25.07
N ARG A 344 3.26 30.56 -25.49
CA ARG A 344 4.01 29.30 -25.19
C ARG A 344 4.19 28.99 -23.71
N GLU A 345 4.36 29.99 -22.85
CA GLU A 345 4.47 29.76 -21.40
C GLU A 345 3.14 29.34 -20.77
N ALA A 346 2.04 29.91 -21.26
CA ALA A 346 0.70 29.66 -20.78
C ALA A 346 0.18 28.30 -21.27
N PHE A 347 0.49 27.92 -22.50
CA PHE A 347 0.31 26.55 -23.00
C PHE A 347 0.93 25.50 -22.07
N GLY A 348 2.16 25.74 -21.57
CA GLY A 348 2.80 24.86 -20.59
C GLY A 348 2.11 24.81 -19.22
N ARG A 349 1.36 25.86 -18.83
CA ARG A 349 0.53 25.86 -17.61
C ARG A 349 -0.78 25.09 -17.82
N ALA A 350 -1.45 25.29 -18.97
CA ALA A 350 -2.62 24.53 -19.37
C ALA A 350 -2.32 23.01 -19.44
N GLN A 351 -1.19 22.62 -20.05
CA GLN A 351 -0.73 21.23 -20.06
C GLN A 351 -0.47 20.65 -18.66
N LEU A 352 0.10 21.45 -17.73
CA LEU A 352 0.29 21.00 -16.35
C LEU A 352 -1.04 20.73 -15.65
N LEU A 353 -2.00 21.64 -15.79
CA LEU A 353 -3.35 21.50 -15.21
C LEU A 353 -4.05 20.24 -15.73
N ARG A 354 -4.08 20.05 -17.06
CA ARG A 354 -4.67 18.85 -17.68
C ARG A 354 -3.99 17.57 -17.21
N LYS A 355 -2.65 17.51 -17.23
CA LYS A 355 -1.90 16.32 -16.77
C LYS A 355 -2.11 16.03 -15.29
N TRP A 356 -2.21 17.05 -14.43
CA TRP A 356 -2.54 16.86 -13.02
C TRP A 356 -3.96 16.32 -12.82
N ARG A 357 -4.97 16.87 -13.50
CA ARG A 357 -6.34 16.36 -13.41
C ARG A 357 -6.43 14.92 -13.94
N ALA A 358 -5.71 14.59 -15.01
CA ALA A 358 -5.57 13.23 -15.54
C ALA A 358 -5.00 12.25 -14.50
N VAL A 359 -3.89 12.62 -13.84
CA VAL A 359 -3.27 11.83 -12.77
C VAL A 359 -4.24 11.62 -11.60
N LEU A 360 -4.98 12.66 -11.19
CA LEU A 360 -5.99 12.52 -10.14
C LEU A 360 -7.14 11.60 -10.55
N LEU A 361 -7.66 11.71 -11.78
CA LEU A 361 -8.76 10.87 -12.28
C LEU A 361 -8.35 9.39 -12.43
N LEU A 362 -7.17 9.12 -12.98
CA LEU A 362 -6.63 7.77 -13.07
C LEU A 362 -6.43 7.14 -11.69
N ARG A 363 -5.94 7.91 -10.69
CA ARG A 363 -5.82 7.44 -9.31
C ARG A 363 -7.17 7.25 -8.61
N GLN A 364 -8.13 8.16 -8.83
CA GLN A 364 -9.47 8.08 -8.26
C GLN A 364 -10.20 6.84 -8.79
N ALA A 365 -10.24 6.65 -10.12
CA ALA A 365 -10.86 5.50 -10.76
C ALA A 365 -10.11 4.20 -10.48
N GLY A 366 -8.77 4.21 -10.49
CA GLY A 366 -7.95 3.05 -10.15
C GLY A 366 -8.20 2.57 -8.71
N LEU A 367 -8.19 3.49 -7.73
CA LEU A 367 -8.52 3.18 -6.34
C LEU A 367 -9.99 2.74 -6.18
N ALA A 368 -10.94 3.39 -6.84
CA ALA A 368 -12.36 3.06 -6.69
C ALA A 368 -12.74 1.70 -7.30
N LEU A 369 -12.22 1.40 -8.49
CA LEU A 369 -12.57 0.22 -9.28
C LEU A 369 -11.60 -0.96 -9.06
N GLY A 370 -10.53 -0.77 -8.28
CA GLY A 370 -9.55 -1.80 -7.95
C GLY A 370 -8.55 -2.10 -9.07
N TRP A 371 -8.12 -1.07 -9.79
CA TRP A 371 -7.05 -1.14 -10.80
C TRP A 371 -5.77 -0.50 -10.28
N TRP A 372 -4.66 -1.25 -10.40
CA TRP A 372 -3.31 -0.79 -10.15
C TRP A 372 -2.32 -1.62 -11.01
N PRO A 373 -1.13 -1.08 -11.34
CA PRO A 373 -0.11 -1.77 -12.13
C PRO A 373 0.26 -3.14 -11.59
N HIS A 374 0.60 -4.05 -12.50
CA HIS A 374 1.12 -5.38 -12.18
C HIS A 374 0.17 -6.28 -11.37
N LYS A 375 -1.14 -6.00 -11.35
CA LYS A 375 -2.16 -6.79 -10.63
C LYS A 375 -2.04 -8.30 -10.88
N ALA A 376 -1.85 -8.72 -12.14
CA ALA A 376 -1.66 -10.13 -12.51
C ALA A 376 -0.40 -10.77 -11.90
N VAL A 377 0.69 -10.01 -11.78
CA VAL A 377 1.95 -10.48 -11.15
C VAL A 377 1.78 -10.64 -9.64
N ILE A 378 1.10 -9.67 -9.01
CA ILE A 378 0.81 -9.71 -7.57
C ILE A 378 -0.15 -10.87 -7.25
N GLN A 379 -1.17 -11.10 -8.09
CA GLN A 379 -2.04 -12.28 -7.99
C GLN A 379 -1.27 -13.59 -8.19
N GLY A 380 -0.35 -13.65 -9.17
CA GLY A 380 0.56 -14.79 -9.37
C GLY A 380 1.39 -15.08 -8.12
N TRP A 381 1.97 -14.05 -7.49
CA TRP A 381 2.70 -14.17 -6.23
C TRP A 381 1.83 -14.71 -5.09
N LEU A 382 0.61 -14.17 -4.91
CA LEU A 382 -0.32 -14.59 -3.85
C LEU A 382 -0.77 -16.05 -4.03
N ASN A 383 -1.07 -16.45 -5.27
CA ASN A 383 -1.43 -17.83 -5.60
C ASN A 383 -0.29 -18.81 -5.28
N GLU A 384 0.96 -18.43 -5.58
CA GLU A 384 2.14 -19.27 -5.37
C GLU A 384 2.55 -19.33 -3.89
N HIS A 385 2.37 -18.24 -3.16
CA HIS A 385 2.49 -18.20 -1.71
C HIS A 385 1.46 -19.13 -1.03
N GLN A 386 0.18 -19.06 -1.45
CA GLN A 386 -0.85 -19.97 -0.98
C GLN A 386 -0.56 -21.44 -1.37
N ALA A 387 -0.03 -21.68 -2.57
CA ALA A 387 0.36 -23.02 -3.01
C ALA A 387 1.51 -23.59 -2.16
N ALA A 388 2.56 -22.80 -1.92
CA ALA A 388 3.70 -23.18 -1.09
C ALA A 388 3.30 -23.47 0.36
N LEU A 389 2.46 -22.62 0.98
CA LEU A 389 1.87 -22.89 2.31
C LEU A 389 1.05 -24.20 2.35
N GLY A 390 0.30 -24.48 1.29
CA GLY A 390 -0.56 -25.66 1.18
C GLY A 390 0.15 -26.94 0.71
N GLY A 391 1.46 -26.92 0.44
CA GLY A 391 2.19 -28.04 -0.16
C GLY A 391 1.67 -28.45 -1.55
N ARG A 392 1.02 -27.52 -2.26
CA ARG A 392 0.42 -27.74 -3.58
C ARG A 392 1.46 -27.60 -4.69
N PRO A 393 1.27 -28.23 -5.87
CA PRO A 393 2.16 -28.02 -7.01
C PRO A 393 2.19 -26.54 -7.40
N SER A 394 3.39 -25.96 -7.43
CA SER A 394 3.64 -24.56 -7.78
C SER A 394 3.46 -24.32 -9.29
N GLY A 395 2.97 -23.14 -9.64
CA GLY A 395 2.55 -22.74 -10.98
C GLY A 395 3.62 -21.98 -11.78
N ALA A 396 3.17 -20.92 -12.46
CA ALA A 396 3.96 -20.17 -13.44
C ALA A 396 5.15 -19.41 -12.82
N LEU A 397 5.04 -18.89 -11.60
CA LEU A 397 6.13 -18.13 -10.97
C LEU A 397 7.34 -19.05 -10.72
N ARG A 398 7.10 -20.28 -10.26
CA ARG A 398 8.19 -21.27 -10.10
C ARG A 398 8.81 -21.65 -11.44
N LEU A 399 8.00 -21.85 -12.49
CA LEU A 399 8.53 -22.18 -13.83
C LEU A 399 9.42 -21.05 -14.37
N GLY A 400 8.95 -19.80 -14.24
CA GLY A 400 9.72 -18.62 -14.61
C GLY A 400 11.01 -18.45 -13.81
N LEU A 401 10.98 -18.68 -12.49
CA LEU A 401 12.17 -18.67 -11.64
C LEU A 401 13.14 -19.81 -11.96
N ASN A 402 12.64 -21.01 -12.31
CA ASN A 402 13.49 -22.10 -12.79
C ASN A 402 14.21 -21.69 -14.08
N ASN A 403 13.50 -21.13 -15.05
CA ASN A 403 14.11 -20.71 -16.31
C ASN A 403 15.12 -19.57 -16.11
N LEU A 404 14.91 -18.69 -15.13
CA LEU A 404 15.80 -17.59 -14.76
C LEU A 404 17.07 -18.05 -13.99
N VAL A 405 16.93 -19.02 -13.07
CA VAL A 405 18.01 -19.43 -12.13
C VAL A 405 18.73 -20.71 -12.57
N LEU A 406 18.01 -21.64 -13.19
CA LEU A 406 18.48 -22.95 -13.67
C LEU A 406 18.05 -23.20 -15.13
N PRO A 407 18.48 -22.38 -16.11
CA PRO A 407 18.13 -22.57 -17.51
C PRO A 407 18.54 -23.96 -18.02
N SER A 408 17.61 -24.64 -18.70
CA SER A 408 17.57 -26.10 -18.96
C SER A 408 18.76 -26.70 -19.73
N HIS A 409 19.68 -25.87 -20.23
CA HIS A 409 20.79 -26.25 -21.12
C HIS A 409 22.14 -25.61 -20.71
N ALA A 410 22.27 -25.13 -19.47
CA ALA A 410 23.40 -24.28 -19.08
C ALA A 410 24.68 -25.05 -18.71
N GLU A 411 25.60 -25.16 -19.68
CA GLU A 411 27.03 -25.09 -19.35
C GLU A 411 27.34 -23.68 -18.83
N LEU A 412 27.41 -23.54 -17.51
CA LEU A 412 27.72 -22.26 -16.86
C LEU A 412 29.23 -22.00 -16.92
N ASN A 413 29.61 -21.01 -17.71
CA ASN A 413 31.00 -20.60 -17.88
C ASN A 413 31.45 -19.72 -16.70
N LEU A 414 32.00 -20.36 -15.67
CA LEU A 414 32.51 -19.66 -14.50
C LEU A 414 33.89 -19.07 -14.76
N ALA A 415 34.10 -17.81 -14.40
CA ALA A 415 35.40 -17.15 -14.36
C ALA A 415 35.83 -16.94 -12.90
N PRO A 416 36.34 -17.97 -12.19
CA PRO A 416 36.46 -17.99 -10.72
C PRO A 416 37.38 -16.91 -10.11
N PHE A 417 38.13 -16.17 -10.93
CA PHE A 417 39.07 -15.12 -10.51
C PHE A 417 38.67 -13.71 -11.00
N ARG A 418 37.41 -13.45 -11.39
CA ARG A 418 36.98 -12.17 -11.99
C ARG A 418 35.64 -11.62 -11.45
N PRO A 419 35.33 -10.32 -11.66
CA PRO A 419 34.09 -9.70 -11.18
C PRO A 419 32.82 -10.33 -11.75
N ARG A 420 31.72 -10.29 -10.98
CA ARG A 420 30.47 -11.02 -11.27
C ARG A 420 29.60 -10.43 -12.39
N THR A 421 29.92 -9.23 -12.88
CA THR A 421 29.12 -8.48 -13.86
C THR A 421 29.96 -8.22 -15.11
N MET A 422 29.72 -8.97 -16.19
CA MET A 422 30.30 -8.73 -17.50
C MET A 422 29.36 -9.21 -18.60
N GLU A 423 29.26 -8.44 -19.68
CA GLU A 423 28.48 -8.78 -20.86
C GLU A 423 29.11 -9.98 -21.58
N LEU A 424 28.39 -11.10 -21.72
CA LEU A 424 28.87 -12.35 -22.34
C LEU A 424 28.90 -12.31 -23.89
N ARG A 425 28.99 -11.12 -24.50
CA ARG A 425 29.00 -10.96 -25.96
C ARG A 425 30.42 -11.12 -26.52
N GLY A 426 30.71 -12.30 -27.07
CA GLY A 426 31.95 -12.57 -27.82
C GLY A 426 32.47 -13.98 -27.62
N SER A 427 33.74 -14.21 -27.97
CA SER A 427 34.44 -15.44 -27.60
C SER A 427 34.70 -15.47 -26.09
N LEU A 428 34.41 -16.62 -25.46
CA LEU A 428 34.64 -16.83 -24.03
C LEU A 428 36.12 -16.56 -23.66
N PRO A 429 36.40 -15.84 -22.56
CA PRO A 429 37.75 -15.66 -22.06
C PRO A 429 38.46 -17.00 -21.81
N ALA A 430 39.76 -17.07 -22.12
CA ALA A 430 40.58 -18.29 -22.05
C ALA A 430 40.68 -18.96 -20.66
N ASN A 431 40.14 -18.32 -19.61
CA ASN A 431 40.19 -18.78 -18.22
C ASN A 431 38.78 -19.13 -17.69
N CYS A 432 37.77 -19.21 -18.56
CA CYS A 432 36.43 -19.69 -18.20
C CYS A 432 36.45 -21.22 -18.06
N VAL A 433 35.89 -21.72 -16.96
CA VAL A 433 35.63 -23.14 -16.74
C VAL A 433 34.16 -23.37 -17.04
N ALA A 434 33.87 -24.18 -18.06
CA ALA A 434 32.52 -24.69 -18.28
C ALA A 434 32.16 -25.66 -17.15
N VAL A 435 31.15 -25.32 -16.36
CA VAL A 435 30.57 -26.20 -15.34
C VAL A 435 29.17 -26.57 -15.79
N SER A 436 28.99 -27.82 -16.20
CA SER A 436 27.68 -28.38 -16.48
C SER A 436 26.95 -28.58 -15.14
N LEU A 437 25.95 -27.75 -14.84
CA LEU A 437 24.99 -28.05 -13.78
C LEU A 437 23.93 -28.98 -14.38
N LEU A 438 23.73 -30.16 -13.78
CA LEU A 438 22.65 -31.05 -14.21
C LEU A 438 21.41 -30.75 -13.37
N GLU A 439 20.20 -30.80 -13.97
CA GLU A 439 18.92 -30.60 -13.26
C GLU A 439 18.73 -31.55 -12.05
N ARG A 440 19.49 -32.65 -12.00
CA ARG A 440 19.48 -33.62 -10.90
C ARG A 440 20.37 -33.25 -9.72
N ASP A 441 21.23 -32.23 -9.84
CA ASP A 441 22.21 -31.85 -8.81
C ASP A 441 21.70 -30.66 -7.96
N LEU A 442 20.90 -29.78 -8.57
CA LEU A 442 20.31 -28.59 -7.94
C LEU A 442 18.82 -28.50 -8.26
N ARG A 443 18.02 -28.18 -7.25
CA ARG A 443 16.58 -27.94 -7.37
C ARG A 443 16.21 -26.59 -6.77
N LEU A 444 15.31 -25.86 -7.42
CA LEU A 444 14.67 -24.69 -6.85
C LEU A 444 13.35 -25.11 -6.18
N GLU A 445 13.18 -24.76 -4.91
CA GLU A 445 11.93 -24.95 -4.17
C GLU A 445 11.40 -23.59 -3.73
N LEU A 446 10.10 -23.36 -3.92
CA LEU A 446 9.44 -22.18 -3.34
C LEU A 446 9.01 -22.52 -1.92
N VAL A 447 9.49 -21.74 -0.96
CA VAL A 447 9.24 -21.93 0.47
C VAL A 447 8.51 -20.70 1.00
N ALA A 448 7.39 -20.93 1.67
CA ALA A 448 6.64 -19.90 2.37
C ALA A 448 6.94 -19.93 3.87
N ASP A 449 7.32 -18.78 4.42
CA ASP A 449 7.57 -18.55 5.85
C ASP A 449 6.72 -17.37 6.33
N GLY A 450 5.60 -17.69 6.98
CA GLY A 450 4.53 -16.74 7.28
C GLY A 450 4.06 -16.05 6.01
N ASP A 451 4.22 -14.72 5.97
CA ASP A 451 3.88 -13.87 4.82
C ASP A 451 5.05 -13.70 3.81
N THR A 452 6.12 -14.48 3.93
CA THR A 452 7.29 -14.43 3.02
C THR A 452 7.21 -15.57 2.01
N LEU A 453 7.45 -15.27 0.75
CA LEU A 453 7.75 -16.26 -0.28
C LEU A 453 9.24 -16.14 -0.65
N SER A 454 9.97 -17.25 -0.58
CA SER A 454 11.38 -17.32 -0.97
C SER A 454 11.59 -18.42 -2.01
N ALA A 455 12.52 -18.19 -2.94
CA ALA A 455 13.13 -19.25 -3.73
C ALA A 455 14.36 -19.79 -2.98
N GLU A 456 14.36 -21.08 -2.66
CA GLU A 456 15.51 -21.79 -2.10
C GLU A 456 16.15 -22.67 -3.17
N LEU A 457 17.44 -22.45 -3.42
CA LEU A 457 18.27 -23.32 -4.23
C LEU A 457 18.88 -24.40 -3.33
N ARG A 458 18.49 -25.65 -3.54
CA ARG A 458 18.89 -26.80 -2.71
C ARG A 458 19.71 -27.80 -3.51
N LEU A 459 20.74 -28.35 -2.89
CA LEU A 459 21.47 -29.50 -3.42
C LEU A 459 20.58 -30.75 -3.32
N ALA A 460 20.47 -31.48 -4.43
CA ALA A 460 19.86 -32.80 -4.43
C ALA A 460 20.83 -33.79 -3.77
N THR A 461 20.44 -34.35 -2.62
CA THR A 461 21.30 -35.25 -1.87
C THR A 461 21.41 -36.63 -2.54
N VAL A 462 22.65 -37.03 -2.82
CA VAL A 462 22.95 -38.43 -3.16
C VAL A 462 22.77 -39.28 -1.90
N GLN A 463 21.70 -40.07 -1.88
CA GLN A 463 21.40 -41.13 -0.91
C GLN A 463 21.36 -40.70 0.58
N GLY A 464 20.17 -40.33 1.06
CA GLY A 464 19.82 -40.42 2.49
C GLY A 464 20.18 -39.22 3.39
N GLY A 465 20.87 -38.21 2.87
CA GLY A 465 21.08 -36.94 3.58
C GLY A 465 19.89 -35.97 3.44
N THR A 466 19.71 -35.08 4.42
CA THR A 466 18.81 -33.91 4.31
C THR A 466 19.33 -32.95 3.26
N ALA A 467 18.47 -32.51 2.32
CA ALA A 467 18.85 -31.55 1.29
C ALA A 467 19.34 -30.23 1.91
N GLU A 468 20.49 -29.73 1.44
CA GLU A 468 21.12 -28.52 1.95
C GLU A 468 20.73 -27.30 1.09
N THR A 469 20.26 -26.23 1.72
CA THR A 469 19.96 -24.96 1.06
C THR A 469 21.25 -24.17 0.84
N VAL A 470 21.63 -24.01 -0.43
CA VAL A 470 22.86 -23.33 -0.87
C VAL A 470 22.65 -21.82 -0.94
N ALA A 471 21.47 -21.40 -1.37
CA ALA A 471 21.09 -20.00 -1.49
C ALA A 471 19.59 -19.82 -1.27
N GLN A 472 19.20 -18.66 -0.75
CA GLN A 472 17.81 -18.25 -0.58
C GLN A 472 17.64 -16.82 -1.12
N LEU A 473 16.55 -16.60 -1.85
CA LEU A 473 16.17 -15.30 -2.40
C LEU A 473 14.71 -15.00 -2.04
N PRO A 474 14.44 -13.98 -1.19
CA PRO A 474 13.08 -13.48 -0.99
C PRO A 474 12.52 -12.95 -2.30
N ILE A 475 11.29 -13.34 -2.66
CA ILE A 475 10.64 -12.93 -3.90
C ILE A 475 9.80 -11.69 -3.63
N ASP A 476 10.25 -10.54 -4.14
CA ASP A 476 9.47 -9.30 -4.20
C ASP A 476 8.75 -9.14 -5.56
N LEU A 477 8.02 -8.04 -5.75
CA LEU A 477 7.37 -7.73 -7.03
C LEU A 477 8.34 -7.66 -8.22
N ARG A 478 9.59 -7.22 -8.03
CA ARG A 478 10.56 -7.11 -9.15
C ARG A 478 10.99 -8.49 -9.61
N ILE A 479 11.36 -9.34 -8.66
CA ILE A 479 11.74 -10.74 -8.92
C ILE A 479 10.55 -11.50 -9.52
N ALA A 480 9.34 -11.28 -9.01
CA ALA A 480 8.12 -11.91 -9.55
C ALA A 480 7.80 -11.46 -10.99
N ARG A 481 8.06 -10.19 -11.33
CA ARG A 481 7.93 -9.67 -12.70
C ARG A 481 8.92 -10.34 -13.65
N GLU A 482 10.21 -10.34 -13.33
CA GLU A 482 11.24 -10.95 -14.18
C GLU A 482 11.03 -12.45 -14.35
N ALA A 483 10.61 -13.15 -13.29
CA ALA A 483 10.23 -14.54 -13.35
C ALA A 483 9.05 -14.79 -14.31
N LEU A 484 7.94 -14.04 -14.18
CA LEU A 484 6.78 -14.25 -15.04
C LEU A 484 7.03 -13.92 -16.52
N LEU A 485 8.01 -13.07 -16.83
CA LEU A 485 8.50 -12.85 -18.21
C LEU A 485 9.29 -14.04 -18.79
N ASN A 486 9.76 -14.97 -17.94
CA ASN A 486 10.57 -16.13 -18.31
C ASN A 486 9.80 -17.45 -18.31
N VAL A 487 8.46 -17.42 -18.19
CA VAL A 487 7.60 -18.63 -18.12
C VAL A 487 7.70 -19.49 -19.38
N ASP A 488 7.62 -18.85 -20.56
CA ASP A 488 7.63 -19.54 -21.86
C ASP A 488 9.05 -19.85 -22.40
N GLY A 489 10.08 -19.65 -21.57
CA GLY A 489 11.50 -19.84 -21.89
C GLY A 489 12.34 -18.62 -21.53
N PRO A 490 13.66 -18.67 -21.76
CA PRO A 490 14.57 -17.56 -21.48
C PRO A 490 14.25 -16.37 -22.40
N SER A 491 13.52 -15.39 -21.87
CA SER A 491 13.46 -14.06 -22.45
C SER A 491 14.69 -13.28 -21.97
N GLY A 492 15.24 -12.42 -22.83
CA GLY A 492 16.39 -11.59 -22.45
C GLY A 492 16.04 -10.78 -21.21
N SER A 493 16.79 -10.96 -20.12
CA SER A 493 16.52 -10.30 -18.84
C SER A 493 16.46 -8.79 -19.03
N PHE A 494 15.50 -8.10 -18.42
CA PHE A 494 15.48 -6.63 -18.40
C PHE A 494 16.63 -6.03 -17.58
N THR A 495 17.47 -6.85 -16.96
CA THR A 495 18.61 -6.47 -16.12
C THR A 495 19.98 -6.89 -16.66
N GLU A 496 20.07 -7.41 -17.89
CA GLU A 496 21.33 -7.62 -18.64
C GLU A 496 21.76 -6.40 -19.48
#